data_AF-A0A966QV64-F1
#
_entry.id   AF-A0A966QV64-F1
#
_cell.length_a   1.000
_cell.length_b   1.000
_cell.length_c   1.000
_cell.angle_alpha   90.00
_cell.angle_beta   90.00
_cell.angle_gamma   90.00
#
_symmetry.space_group_name_H-M   'P 1'
#
loop_
_entity.id
_entity.type
_entity.pdbx_description
1 polymer ?
#
loop_
_entity_poly.entity_id
_entity_poly.type
_entity_poly.pdbx_seq_one_letter_code
_entity_poly.pdbx_strand_id
1 'polypeptide(L)'
;MDHLVNLYTQYTSDYTRHIKFNTIAIVIVICATMTYYFTDPLTAVVLFVFGVYVAGLYTKYQMDSVFDMNKKIMIKLDTLQLTVDTYLQEKSKVLGRPVKKRYTLDSMYINANLINFLYSILPLYDYNSEQFFLLLVGTNNLLKIQDQLLTYYEANGVYPHNTAEMFENALELRKKLLNNMHAFVFKNVNGVMPLPYIIRRYQVLITRVTDNIHNSYITHQKAKGIDNATLFVSYDETKPFDQYDNYYTIPHKYIDTVLQHYL
;
A
#
# COMPACT_ATOMS: atom_id res chain seq x y z
N MET A 1 -6.02 2.08 18.59
CA MET A 1 -6.97 1.54 17.60
C MET A 1 -8.09 2.52 17.30
N ASP A 2 -8.62 3.25 18.29
CA ASP A 2 -9.76 4.17 18.08
C ASP A 2 -9.53 5.26 17.02
N HIS A 3 -8.33 5.82 16.92
CA HIS A 3 -7.96 6.77 15.86
C HIS A 3 -7.94 6.12 14.45
N LEU A 4 -7.54 4.84 14.36
CA LEU A 4 -7.50 4.08 13.11
C LEU A 4 -8.90 3.66 12.66
N VAL A 5 -9.77 3.31 13.62
CA VAL A 5 -11.20 3.06 13.35
C VAL A 5 -11.83 4.30 12.73
N ASN A 6 -11.56 5.50 13.25
CA ASN A 6 -12.06 6.74 12.65
C ASN A 6 -11.54 6.97 11.22
N LEU A 7 -10.27 6.67 10.96
CA LEU A 7 -9.66 6.89 9.64
C LEU A 7 -10.20 5.96 8.55
N TYR A 8 -10.59 4.73 8.89
CA TYR A 8 -11.22 3.77 7.95
C TYR A 8 -12.74 3.88 7.87
N THR A 9 -13.39 4.46 8.88
CA THR A 9 -14.85 4.68 8.89
C THR A 9 -15.24 6.03 8.30
N GLN A 10 -14.33 6.99 8.22
CA GLN A 10 -14.59 8.28 7.57
C GLN A 10 -14.44 8.18 6.05
N TYR A 11 -15.46 8.66 5.35
CA TYR A 11 -15.43 8.81 3.91
C TYR A 11 -14.34 9.83 3.54
N THR A 12 -13.24 9.37 2.93
CA THR A 12 -12.19 10.27 2.45
C THR A 12 -12.77 11.31 1.49
N SER A 13 -12.41 12.58 1.72
CA SER A 13 -12.96 13.75 1.04
C SER A 13 -12.95 13.62 -0.49
N ASP A 14 -11.85 13.15 -1.07
CA ASP A 14 -11.62 13.26 -2.51
C ASP A 14 -12.37 12.17 -3.29
N TYR A 15 -12.36 10.94 -2.81
CA TYR A 15 -13.19 9.88 -3.37
C TYR A 15 -14.69 10.21 -3.24
N THR A 16 -15.08 10.81 -2.11
CA THR A 16 -16.45 11.30 -1.91
C THR A 16 -16.82 12.41 -2.88
N ARG A 17 -15.89 13.35 -3.15
CA ARG A 17 -16.06 14.38 -4.19
C ARG A 17 -16.22 13.75 -5.58
N HIS A 18 -15.43 12.73 -5.92
CA HIS A 18 -15.54 12.02 -7.19
C HIS A 18 -16.87 11.27 -7.34
N ILE A 19 -17.35 10.55 -6.31
CA ILE A 19 -18.68 9.94 -6.35
C ILE A 19 -19.74 11.03 -6.54
N LYS A 20 -19.69 12.10 -5.74
CA LYS A 20 -20.64 13.22 -5.87
C LYS A 20 -20.63 13.83 -7.28
N PHE A 21 -19.45 14.01 -7.86
CA PHE A 21 -19.31 14.51 -9.23
C PHE A 21 -19.91 13.55 -10.26
N ASN A 22 -19.61 12.25 -10.17
CA ASN A 22 -20.19 11.23 -11.06
C ASN A 22 -21.72 11.17 -10.93
N THR A 23 -22.25 11.30 -9.71
CA THR A 23 -23.68 11.37 -9.43
C THR A 23 -24.32 12.60 -10.09
N ILE A 24 -23.68 13.77 -10.01
CA ILE A 24 -24.14 14.99 -10.70
C ILE A 24 -24.10 14.79 -12.21
N ALA A 25 -23.05 14.20 -12.76
CA ALA A 25 -22.93 13.93 -14.20
C ALA A 25 -24.05 12.99 -14.68
N ILE A 26 -24.38 11.93 -13.93
CA ILE A 26 -25.50 11.04 -14.22
C ILE A 26 -26.82 11.81 -14.23
N VAL A 27 -27.06 12.68 -13.23
CA VAL A 27 -28.27 13.51 -13.18
C VAL A 27 -28.34 14.46 -14.37
N ILE A 28 -27.24 15.09 -14.78
CA ILE A 28 -27.19 15.99 -15.94
C ILE A 28 -27.51 15.23 -17.23
N VAL A 29 -26.95 14.02 -17.42
CA VAL A 29 -27.25 13.18 -18.60
C VAL A 29 -28.73 12.77 -18.61
N ILE A 30 -29.28 12.40 -17.45
CA ILE A 30 -30.73 12.14 -17.32
C ILE A 30 -31.52 13.40 -17.69
N CYS A 31 -31.17 14.57 -17.19
CA CYS A 31 -31.86 15.82 -17.53
C CYS A 31 -31.81 16.11 -19.04
N ALA A 32 -30.63 16.03 -19.64
CA ALA A 32 -30.43 16.31 -21.07
C ALA A 32 -31.21 15.34 -21.96
N THR A 33 -31.21 14.05 -21.62
CA THR A 33 -32.00 13.04 -22.34
C THR A 33 -33.50 13.27 -22.16
N MET A 34 -33.95 13.62 -20.95
CA MET A 34 -35.36 13.91 -20.69
C MET A 34 -35.86 15.13 -21.45
N THR A 35 -35.09 16.22 -21.47
CA THR A 35 -35.42 17.42 -22.24
C THR A 35 -35.44 17.18 -23.76
N TYR A 36 -34.64 16.23 -24.25
CA TYR A 36 -34.62 15.89 -25.68
C TYR A 36 -35.81 15.02 -26.11
N TYR A 37 -36.22 14.05 -25.29
CA TYR A 37 -37.23 13.05 -25.69
C TYR A 37 -38.66 13.37 -25.24
N PHE A 38 -38.86 14.19 -24.20
CA PHE A 38 -40.18 14.41 -23.62
C PHE A 38 -40.62 15.87 -23.74
N THR A 39 -41.77 16.08 -24.38
CA THR A 39 -42.41 17.40 -24.54
C THR A 39 -43.45 17.70 -23.45
N ASP A 40 -43.95 16.67 -22.76
CA ASP A 40 -44.89 16.84 -21.64
C ASP A 40 -44.13 17.14 -20.32
N PRO A 41 -44.38 18.31 -19.69
CA PRO A 41 -43.67 18.72 -18.48
C PRO A 41 -43.95 17.82 -17.27
N LEU A 42 -45.13 17.21 -17.17
CA LEU A 42 -45.45 16.31 -16.05
C LEU A 42 -44.62 15.02 -16.11
N THR A 43 -44.55 14.39 -17.29
CA THR A 43 -43.72 13.21 -17.53
C THR A 43 -42.23 13.50 -17.29
N ALA A 44 -41.74 14.67 -17.73
CA ALA A 44 -40.37 15.09 -17.50
C ALA A 44 -40.04 15.26 -16.00
N VAL A 45 -40.96 15.83 -15.20
CA VAL A 45 -40.78 15.98 -13.75
C VAL A 45 -40.75 14.63 -13.03
N VAL A 46 -41.65 13.70 -13.38
CA VAL A 46 -41.67 12.35 -12.77
C VAL A 46 -40.36 11.60 -13.06
N LEU A 47 -39.87 11.66 -14.29
CA LEU A 47 -38.61 11.01 -14.68
C LEU A 47 -37.38 11.71 -14.07
N PHE A 48 -37.43 13.02 -13.86
CA PHE A 48 -36.40 13.75 -13.11
C PHE A 48 -36.32 13.26 -11.65
N VAL A 49 -37.47 13.17 -10.95
CA VAL A 49 -37.53 12.67 -9.56
C VAL A 49 -37.02 11.23 -9.49
N PHE A 50 -37.41 10.39 -10.45
CA PHE A 50 -36.90 9.02 -10.55
C PHE A 50 -35.39 8.97 -10.79
N GLY A 51 -34.85 9.82 -11.67
CA GLY A 51 -33.42 9.92 -11.95
C GLY A 51 -32.61 10.35 -10.72
N VAL A 52 -33.09 11.35 -9.97
CA VAL A 52 -32.49 11.77 -8.70
C VAL A 52 -32.51 10.64 -7.67
N TYR A 53 -33.60 9.89 -7.59
CA TYR A 53 -33.72 8.73 -6.70
C TYR A 53 -32.70 7.63 -7.06
N VAL A 54 -32.59 7.27 -8.34
CA VAL A 54 -31.60 6.26 -8.82
C VAL A 54 -30.16 6.73 -8.55
N ALA A 55 -29.87 8.01 -8.78
CA ALA A 55 -28.56 8.60 -8.49
C ALA A 55 -28.22 8.56 -6.98
N GLY A 56 -29.22 8.75 -6.12
CA GLY A 56 -29.12 8.59 -4.67
C GLY A 56 -28.79 7.15 -4.27
N LEU A 57 -29.48 6.15 -4.85
CA LEU A 57 -29.19 4.73 -4.62
C LEU A 57 -27.78 4.35 -5.09
N TYR A 58 -27.35 4.84 -6.25
CA TYR A 58 -26.00 4.61 -6.77
C TYR A 58 -24.93 5.13 -5.80
N THR A 59 -25.08 6.37 -5.32
CA THR A 59 -24.15 6.98 -4.36
C THR A 59 -24.05 6.16 -3.08
N LYS A 60 -25.22 5.75 -2.54
CA LYS A 60 -25.28 4.92 -1.33
C LYS A 60 -24.57 3.58 -1.53
N TYR A 61 -24.85 2.88 -2.62
CA TYR A 61 -24.22 1.60 -2.92
C TYR A 61 -22.68 1.71 -3.00
N GLN A 62 -22.17 2.75 -3.67
CA GLN A 62 -20.72 2.97 -3.76
C GLN A 62 -20.10 3.28 -2.40
N MET A 63 -20.77 4.10 -1.58
CA MET A 63 -20.35 4.41 -0.21
C MET A 63 -20.32 3.17 0.69
N ASP A 64 -21.39 2.37 0.66
CA ASP A 64 -21.50 1.14 1.43
C ASP A 64 -20.41 0.13 1.01
N SER A 65 -20.13 0.02 -0.29
CA SER A 65 -19.08 -0.85 -0.82
C SER A 65 -17.67 -0.46 -0.32
N VAL A 66 -17.34 0.83 -0.30
CA VAL A 66 -16.07 1.32 0.23
C VAL A 66 -15.96 1.12 1.72
N PHE A 67 -17.03 1.39 2.47
CA PHE A 67 -17.08 1.13 3.89
C PHE A 67 -16.82 -0.36 4.21
N ASP A 68 -17.46 -1.26 3.46
CA ASP A 68 -17.25 -2.70 3.59
C ASP A 68 -15.82 -3.11 3.26
N MET A 69 -15.19 -2.51 2.24
CA MET A 69 -13.79 -2.77 1.90
C MET A 69 -12.86 -2.31 3.03
N ASN A 70 -13.04 -1.10 3.55
CA ASN A 70 -12.26 -0.55 4.65
C ASN A 70 -12.37 -1.42 5.91
N LYS A 71 -13.59 -1.86 6.24
CA LYS A 71 -13.84 -2.79 7.35
C LYS A 71 -13.10 -4.12 7.16
N LYS A 72 -13.10 -4.69 5.95
CA LYS A 72 -12.34 -5.91 5.63
C LYS A 72 -10.84 -5.72 5.80
N ILE A 73 -10.29 -4.58 5.37
CA ILE A 73 -8.87 -4.26 5.56
C ILE A 73 -8.52 -4.14 7.05
N MET A 74 -9.37 -3.48 7.84
CA MET A 74 -9.18 -3.35 9.28
C MET A 74 -9.14 -4.73 9.96
N ILE A 75 -10.08 -5.60 9.66
CA ILE A 75 -10.11 -6.97 10.21
C ILE A 75 -8.81 -7.72 9.89
N LYS A 76 -8.27 -7.57 8.67
CA LYS A 76 -6.99 -8.17 8.29
C LYS A 76 -5.84 -7.58 9.11
N LEU A 77 -5.80 -6.26 9.31
CA LEU A 77 -4.79 -5.60 10.11
C LEU A 77 -4.85 -6.05 11.58
N ASP A 78 -6.04 -6.12 12.16
CA ASP A 78 -6.26 -6.63 13.52
C ASP A 78 -5.77 -8.08 13.64
N THR A 79 -6.04 -8.91 12.63
CA THR A 79 -5.55 -10.30 12.60
C THR A 79 -4.02 -10.34 12.59
N LEU A 80 -3.37 -9.50 11.76
CA LEU A 80 -1.90 -9.41 11.74
C LEU A 80 -1.33 -8.91 13.08
N GLN A 81 -2.00 -7.96 13.74
CA GLN A 81 -1.60 -7.49 15.07
C GLN A 81 -1.72 -8.61 16.11
N LEU A 82 -2.80 -9.39 16.08
CA LEU A 82 -2.95 -10.56 16.94
C LEU A 82 -1.83 -11.60 16.72
N THR A 83 -1.37 -11.78 15.47
CA THR A 83 -0.23 -12.64 15.18
C THR A 83 1.06 -12.12 15.82
N VAL A 84 1.31 -10.81 15.80
CA VAL A 84 2.45 -10.18 16.50
C VAL A 84 2.37 -10.44 18.00
N ASP A 85 1.20 -10.21 18.60
CA ASP A 85 0.99 -10.39 20.04
C ASP A 85 1.17 -11.86 20.47
N THR A 86 0.66 -12.79 19.65
CA THR A 86 0.82 -14.24 19.85
C THR A 86 2.28 -14.64 19.84
N TYR A 87 3.06 -14.21 18.83
CA TYR A 87 4.49 -14.49 18.75
C TYR A 87 5.25 -13.97 19.98
N LEU A 88 4.95 -12.75 20.44
CA LEU A 88 5.60 -12.17 21.62
C LEU A 88 5.25 -12.92 22.90
N GLN A 89 4.00 -13.38 23.03
CA GLN A 89 3.56 -14.19 24.15
C GLN A 89 4.29 -15.54 24.19
N GLU A 90 4.41 -16.22 23.05
CA GLU A 90 5.16 -17.47 22.92
C GLU A 90 6.65 -17.26 23.26
N LYS A 91 7.26 -16.21 22.71
CA LYS A 91 8.66 -15.87 23.01
C LYS A 91 8.85 -15.57 24.50
N SER A 92 7.91 -14.88 25.13
CA SER A 92 7.93 -14.61 26.57
C SER A 92 7.89 -15.89 27.41
N LYS A 93 7.06 -16.88 27.02
CA LYS A 93 6.98 -18.18 27.69
C LYS A 93 8.31 -18.91 27.60
N VAL A 94 8.92 -18.96 26.42
CA VAL A 94 10.21 -19.62 26.18
C VAL A 94 11.34 -18.95 26.98
N LEU A 95 11.34 -17.62 27.09
CA LEU A 95 12.38 -16.89 27.81
C LEU A 95 12.19 -16.87 29.34
N GLY A 96 11.06 -17.34 29.86
CA GLY A 96 10.72 -17.25 31.29
C GLY A 96 10.60 -15.82 31.83
N ARG A 97 10.46 -14.83 30.95
CA ARG A 97 10.35 -13.40 31.31
C ARG A 97 9.56 -12.62 30.26
N PRO A 98 8.87 -11.53 30.65
CA PRO A 98 8.11 -10.72 29.71
C PRO A 98 9.01 -10.05 28.66
N VAL A 99 8.58 -10.09 27.40
CA VAL A 99 9.16 -9.25 26.35
C VAL A 99 8.72 -7.81 26.60
N LYS A 100 9.65 -6.96 27.07
CA LYS A 100 9.34 -5.59 27.51
C LYS A 100 8.89 -4.66 26.39
N LYS A 101 9.30 -4.93 25.14
CA LYS A 101 9.01 -4.05 24.01
C LYS A 101 7.66 -4.40 23.40
N ARG A 102 6.75 -3.42 23.39
CA ARG A 102 5.46 -3.51 22.69
C ARG A 102 5.67 -3.21 21.20
N TYR A 103 5.06 -4.02 20.34
CA TYR A 103 5.08 -3.83 18.90
C TYR A 103 3.64 -3.62 18.41
N THR A 104 3.40 -2.48 17.79
CA THR A 104 2.09 -2.13 17.20
C THR A 104 2.25 -1.92 15.70
N LEU A 105 1.30 -2.40 14.91
CA LEU A 105 1.23 -2.22 13.46
C LEU A 105 0.47 -0.92 13.11
N ASP A 106 0.76 0.12 13.88
CA ASP A 106 0.06 1.40 13.90
C ASP A 106 0.28 2.24 12.65
N SER A 107 1.32 1.99 11.85
CA SER A 107 1.61 2.68 10.59
C SER A 107 1.23 1.84 9.38
N MET A 108 0.81 0.58 9.58
CA MET A 108 0.46 -0.33 8.49
C MET A 108 -0.78 0.13 7.71
N TYR A 109 -1.67 0.90 8.34
CA TYR A 109 -2.92 1.38 7.75
C TYR A 109 -2.73 2.22 6.49
N ILE A 110 -1.60 2.93 6.36
CA ILE A 110 -1.36 3.80 5.21
C ILE A 110 -1.19 2.99 3.90
N ASN A 111 -1.09 1.65 3.98
CA ASN A 111 -0.89 0.80 2.81
C ASN A 111 -1.73 -0.49 2.84
N ALA A 112 -2.96 -0.40 2.32
CA ALA A 112 -3.87 -1.54 2.20
C ALA A 112 -3.33 -2.69 1.34
N ASN A 113 -2.45 -2.41 0.37
CA ASN A 113 -1.85 -3.46 -0.48
C ASN A 113 -0.87 -4.32 0.32
N LEU A 114 -0.06 -3.72 1.19
CA LEU A 114 0.81 -4.45 2.11
C LEU A 114 0.01 -5.25 3.15
N ILE A 115 -1.06 -4.68 3.71
CA ILE A 115 -1.96 -5.41 4.62
C ILE A 115 -2.52 -6.66 3.92
N ASN A 116 -3.11 -6.48 2.73
CA ASN A 116 -3.67 -7.58 1.96
C ASN A 116 -2.63 -8.65 1.64
N PHE A 117 -1.43 -8.25 1.23
CA PHE A 117 -0.37 -9.16 0.90
C PHE A 117 0.10 -9.95 2.13
N LEU A 118 0.47 -9.28 3.22
CA LEU A 118 0.93 -9.91 4.44
C LEU A 118 -0.14 -10.85 5.04
N TYR A 119 -1.41 -10.46 4.97
CA TYR A 119 -2.51 -11.34 5.35
C TYR A 119 -2.63 -12.56 4.42
N SER A 120 -2.43 -12.41 3.12
CA SER A 120 -2.53 -13.54 2.17
C SER A 120 -1.48 -14.62 2.39
N ILE A 121 -0.33 -14.27 2.98
CA ILE A 121 0.74 -15.21 3.33
C ILE A 121 0.71 -15.62 4.80
N LEU A 122 -0.29 -15.18 5.58
CA LEU A 122 -0.48 -15.57 6.97
C LEU A 122 -0.53 -17.09 7.20
N PRO A 123 -1.13 -17.92 6.30
CA PRO A 123 -1.10 -19.39 6.48
C PRO A 123 0.31 -19.99 6.56
N LEU A 124 1.34 -19.24 6.14
CA LEU A 124 2.73 -19.67 6.23
C LEU A 124 3.41 -19.31 7.57
N TYR A 125 2.70 -18.64 8.49
CA TYR A 125 3.21 -18.20 9.79
C TYR A 125 3.80 -19.36 10.62
N ASP A 126 3.07 -20.46 10.74
CA ASP A 126 3.46 -21.58 11.62
C ASP A 126 4.77 -22.25 11.20
N TYR A 127 5.15 -22.13 9.92
CA TYR A 127 6.38 -22.69 9.40
C TYR A 127 7.62 -21.84 9.75
N ASN A 128 7.46 -20.51 9.85
CA ASN A 128 8.55 -19.60 10.16
C ASN A 128 8.09 -18.31 10.86
N SER A 129 7.56 -18.48 12.08
CA SER A 129 6.91 -17.43 12.87
C SER A 129 7.81 -16.24 13.18
N GLU A 130 9.10 -16.49 13.44
CA GLU A 130 10.10 -15.43 13.68
C GLU A 130 10.31 -14.55 12.46
N GLN A 131 10.52 -15.14 11.27
CA GLN A 131 10.69 -14.33 10.06
C GLN A 131 9.40 -13.60 9.68
N PHE A 132 8.23 -14.21 9.88
CA PHE A 132 6.96 -13.53 9.67
C PHE A 132 6.79 -12.33 10.61
N PHE A 133 7.10 -12.49 11.90
CA PHE A 133 7.10 -11.40 12.88
C PHE A 133 8.03 -10.25 12.43
N LEU A 134 9.25 -10.57 12.00
CA LEU A 134 10.21 -9.58 11.50
C LEU A 134 9.72 -8.86 10.25
N LEU A 135 9.01 -9.55 9.35
CA LEU A 135 8.36 -8.95 8.19
C LEU A 135 7.26 -7.97 8.61
N LEU A 136 6.38 -8.34 9.54
CA LEU A 136 5.31 -7.45 10.02
C LEU A 136 5.87 -6.18 10.66
N VAL A 137 6.78 -6.33 11.61
CA VAL A 137 7.37 -5.20 12.33
C VAL A 137 8.24 -4.35 11.42
N GLY A 138 9.08 -4.97 10.57
CA GLY A 138 9.93 -4.24 9.65
C GLY A 138 9.12 -3.46 8.61
N THR A 139 8.04 -4.04 8.09
CA THR A 139 7.14 -3.34 7.16
C THR A 139 6.46 -2.16 7.84
N ASN A 140 5.98 -2.34 9.09
CA ASN A 140 5.41 -1.24 9.86
C ASN A 140 6.42 -0.10 10.06
N ASN A 141 7.67 -0.42 10.41
CA ASN A 141 8.70 0.60 10.61
C ASN A 141 9.04 1.35 9.32
N LEU A 142 9.04 0.66 8.17
CA LEU A 142 9.23 1.31 6.87
C LEU A 142 8.08 2.27 6.55
N LEU A 143 6.84 1.85 6.79
CA LEU A 143 5.65 2.69 6.61
C LEU A 143 5.62 3.86 7.60
N LYS A 144 6.12 3.66 8.83
CA LYS A 144 6.25 4.73 9.83
C LYS A 144 7.14 5.87 9.34
N ILE A 145 8.25 5.56 8.67
CA ILE A 145 9.12 6.58 8.08
C ILE A 145 8.33 7.41 7.05
N GLN A 146 7.57 6.75 6.16
CA GLN A 146 6.74 7.42 5.17
C GLN A 146 5.67 8.30 5.84
N ASP A 147 4.95 7.76 6.83
CA ASP A 147 3.89 8.47 7.57
C ASP A 147 4.43 9.72 8.28
N GLN A 148 5.60 9.60 8.91
CA GLN A 148 6.26 10.73 9.57
C GLN A 148 6.64 11.84 8.60
N LEU A 149 7.15 11.50 7.41
CA LEU A 149 7.49 12.48 6.38
C LEU A 149 6.24 13.21 5.87
N LEU A 150 5.16 12.46 5.59
CA LEU A 150 3.90 13.02 5.11
C LEU A 150 3.25 13.92 6.16
N THR A 151 3.11 13.44 7.39
CA THR A 151 2.51 14.20 8.49
C THR A 151 3.30 15.49 8.76
N TYR A 152 4.63 15.42 8.73
CA TYR A 152 5.45 16.60 8.92
C TYR A 152 5.27 17.61 7.78
N TYR A 153 5.25 17.13 6.52
CA TYR A 153 5.04 18.00 5.36
C TYR A 153 3.65 18.65 5.37
N GLU A 154 2.60 17.90 5.69
CA GLU A 154 1.23 18.43 5.79
C GLU A 154 1.13 19.54 6.84
N ALA A 155 1.83 19.39 7.97
CA ALA A 155 1.80 20.38 9.05
C ALA A 155 2.67 21.63 8.77
N ASN A 156 3.76 21.49 8.00
CA ASN A 156 4.79 22.54 7.87
C ASN A 156 4.99 23.07 6.45
N GLY A 157 4.43 22.43 5.43
CA GLY A 157 4.66 22.74 4.01
C GLY A 157 6.08 22.41 3.51
N VAL A 158 6.93 21.83 4.36
CA VAL A 158 8.31 21.43 4.07
C VAL A 158 8.62 20.10 4.74
N TYR A 159 9.54 19.32 4.17
CA TYR A 159 10.02 18.07 4.76
C TYR A 159 11.04 18.32 5.89
N PRO A 160 11.16 17.42 6.87
CA PRO A 160 12.02 17.62 8.04
C PRO A 160 13.51 17.64 7.67
N HIS A 161 14.33 18.30 8.48
CA HIS A 161 15.76 18.45 8.19
C HIS A 161 16.51 17.11 8.07
N ASN A 162 16.11 16.09 8.84
CA ASN A 162 16.70 14.76 8.82
C ASN A 162 16.11 13.84 7.73
N THR A 163 15.48 14.39 6.68
CA THR A 163 14.87 13.60 5.59
C THR A 163 15.88 12.66 4.92
N ALA A 164 17.14 13.08 4.76
CA ALA A 164 18.18 12.25 4.16
C ALA A 164 18.51 11.01 5.02
N GLU A 165 18.66 11.19 6.34
CA GLU A 165 18.86 10.08 7.28
C GLU A 165 17.65 9.15 7.32
N MET A 166 16.43 9.71 7.27
CA MET A 166 15.19 8.91 7.18
C MET A 166 15.16 8.06 5.91
N PHE A 167 15.60 8.61 4.77
CA PHE A 167 15.68 7.88 3.52
C PHE A 167 16.75 6.78 3.57
N GLU A 168 17.93 7.06 4.09
CA GLU A 168 18.99 6.05 4.26
C GLU A 168 18.51 4.87 5.14
N ASN A 169 17.86 5.17 6.27
CA ASN A 169 17.25 4.16 7.14
C ASN A 169 16.17 3.33 6.41
N ALA A 170 15.38 3.95 5.54
CA ALA A 170 14.38 3.25 4.74
C ALA A 170 15.03 2.26 3.75
N LEU A 171 16.17 2.62 3.15
CA LEU A 171 16.93 1.73 2.26
C LEU A 171 17.53 0.54 3.00
N GLU A 172 18.07 0.78 4.21
CA GLU A 172 18.59 -0.30 5.05
C GLU A 172 17.46 -1.25 5.48
N LEU A 173 16.31 -0.71 5.88
CA LEU A 173 15.12 -1.50 6.19
C LEU A 173 14.65 -2.32 4.99
N ARG A 174 14.57 -1.73 3.79
CA ARG A 174 14.20 -2.45 2.56
C ARG A 174 15.11 -3.65 2.33
N LYS A 175 16.43 -3.47 2.46
CA LYS A 175 17.41 -4.56 2.31
C LYS A 175 17.19 -5.67 3.33
N LYS A 176 17.02 -5.33 4.61
CA LYS A 176 16.73 -6.30 5.68
C LYS A 176 15.42 -7.04 5.43
N LEU A 177 14.38 -6.34 4.98
CA LEU A 177 13.07 -6.92 4.67
C LEU A 177 13.13 -7.92 3.51
N LEU A 178 13.89 -7.63 2.46
CA LEU A 178 14.09 -8.59 1.36
C LEU A 178 14.80 -9.85 1.85
N ASN A 179 15.86 -9.70 2.65
CA ASN A 179 16.56 -10.85 3.23
C ASN A 179 15.65 -11.68 4.12
N ASN A 180 14.82 -11.04 4.97
CA ASN A 180 13.84 -11.72 5.80
C ASN A 180 12.76 -12.42 4.97
N MET A 181 12.34 -11.84 3.85
CA MET A 181 11.38 -12.47 2.94
C MET A 181 11.97 -13.71 2.27
N HIS A 182 13.21 -13.64 1.83
CA HIS A 182 13.93 -14.81 1.34
C HIS A 182 14.00 -15.89 2.43
N ALA A 183 14.45 -15.56 3.64
CA ALA A 183 14.55 -16.51 4.76
C ALA A 183 13.20 -17.10 5.16
N PHE A 184 12.13 -16.29 5.17
CA PHE A 184 10.77 -16.71 5.42
C PHE A 184 10.35 -17.80 4.42
N VAL A 185 10.54 -17.53 3.13
CA VAL A 185 10.14 -18.41 2.04
C VAL A 185 10.97 -19.69 1.96
N PHE A 186 12.30 -19.62 2.17
CA PHE A 186 13.19 -20.78 2.08
C PHE A 186 12.95 -21.85 3.17
N LYS A 187 12.47 -21.47 4.35
CA LYS A 187 12.20 -22.43 5.44
C LYS A 187 10.86 -23.18 5.26
N ASN A 188 10.02 -22.72 4.34
CA ASN A 188 8.65 -23.22 4.14
C ASN A 188 8.56 -24.26 3.00
N VAL A 189 9.69 -24.82 2.55
CA VAL A 189 9.77 -25.74 1.40
C VAL A 189 9.27 -27.13 1.80
N ASN A 190 7.96 -27.30 1.84
CA ASN A 190 7.25 -28.56 1.60
C ASN A 190 5.93 -28.26 0.86
N GLY A 191 6.07 -27.88 -0.42
CA GLY A 191 5.00 -27.96 -1.42
C GLY A 191 4.01 -26.78 -1.52
N VAL A 192 3.65 -26.45 -2.77
CA VAL A 192 2.39 -25.82 -3.22
C VAL A 192 2.38 -24.31 -3.55
N MET A 193 3.17 -23.41 -2.95
CA MET A 193 3.09 -21.96 -3.29
C MET A 193 4.16 -21.54 -4.33
N PRO A 194 3.87 -20.66 -5.33
CA PRO A 194 4.90 -20.09 -6.21
C PRO A 194 5.80 -19.13 -5.41
N LEU A 195 6.78 -19.68 -4.71
CA LEU A 195 7.74 -18.99 -3.84
C LEU A 195 8.39 -17.75 -4.50
N PRO A 196 8.78 -17.79 -5.80
CA PRO A 196 9.30 -16.60 -6.48
C PRO A 196 8.29 -15.46 -6.61
N TYR A 197 6.99 -15.78 -6.73
CA TYR A 197 5.92 -14.78 -6.83
C TYR A 197 5.76 -14.01 -5.52
N ILE A 198 5.83 -14.68 -4.36
CA ILE A 198 5.72 -14.05 -3.04
C ILE A 198 6.83 -13.02 -2.84
N ILE A 199 8.08 -13.43 -3.09
CA ILE A 199 9.27 -12.58 -2.95
C ILE A 199 9.14 -11.37 -3.87
N ARG A 200 8.87 -11.61 -5.16
CA ARG A 200 8.73 -10.52 -6.15
C ARG A 200 7.60 -9.57 -5.79
N ARG A 201 6.44 -10.10 -5.36
CA ARG A 201 5.29 -9.26 -5.00
C ARG A 201 5.61 -8.39 -3.80
N TYR A 202 6.23 -8.94 -2.76
CA TYR A 202 6.64 -8.18 -1.60
C TYR A 202 7.67 -7.11 -1.95
N GLN A 203 8.69 -7.47 -2.73
CA GLN A 203 9.71 -6.55 -3.22
C GLN A 203 9.08 -5.34 -3.92
N VAL A 204 8.14 -5.56 -4.85
CA VAL A 204 7.44 -4.47 -5.53
C VAL A 204 6.70 -3.57 -4.54
N LEU A 205 6.03 -4.14 -3.54
CA LEU A 205 5.26 -3.37 -2.56
C LEU A 205 6.14 -2.50 -1.66
N ILE A 206 7.25 -3.05 -1.15
CA ILE A 206 8.16 -2.27 -0.30
C ILE A 206 9.02 -1.29 -1.11
N THR A 207 9.34 -1.60 -2.37
CA THR A 207 10.02 -0.65 -3.28
C THR A 207 9.16 0.58 -3.54
N ARG A 208 7.83 0.43 -3.75
CA ARG A 208 6.94 1.58 -3.90
C ARG A 208 6.93 2.49 -2.66
N VAL A 209 7.05 1.91 -1.47
CA VAL A 209 7.17 2.70 -0.23
C VAL A 209 8.49 3.45 -0.22
N THR A 210 9.61 2.82 -0.58
CA THR A 210 10.90 3.51 -0.67
C THR A 210 10.95 4.55 -1.78
N ASP A 211 10.26 4.36 -2.90
CA ASP A 211 10.13 5.35 -3.98
C ASP A 211 9.41 6.61 -3.48
N ASN A 212 8.36 6.47 -2.67
CA ASN A 212 7.66 7.61 -2.06
C ASN A 212 8.56 8.38 -1.08
N ILE A 213 9.37 7.67 -0.29
CA ILE A 213 10.33 8.28 0.63
C ILE A 213 11.44 8.97 -0.17
N HIS A 214 11.92 8.36 -1.26
CA HIS A 214 12.89 8.97 -2.19
C HIS A 214 12.35 10.27 -2.78
N ASN A 215 11.09 10.28 -3.26
CA ASN A 215 10.46 11.49 -3.78
C ASN A 215 10.37 12.61 -2.73
N SER A 216 10.11 12.26 -1.47
CA SER A 216 10.11 13.20 -0.34
C SER A 216 11.51 13.79 -0.14
N TYR A 217 12.54 12.96 -0.18
CA TYR A 217 13.95 13.38 -0.14
C TYR A 217 14.32 14.31 -1.31
N ILE A 218 14.01 13.94 -2.55
CA ILE A 218 14.30 14.79 -3.72
C ILE A 218 13.58 16.14 -3.62
N THR A 219 12.33 16.14 -3.16
CA THR A 219 11.55 17.38 -2.98
C THR A 219 12.16 18.26 -1.90
N HIS A 220 12.62 17.68 -0.77
CA HIS A 220 13.36 18.39 0.26
C HIS A 220 14.62 19.06 -0.30
N GLN A 221 15.44 18.32 -1.04
CA GLN A 221 16.67 18.85 -1.63
C GLN A 221 16.40 19.98 -2.64
N LYS A 222 15.34 19.85 -3.45
CA LYS A 222 14.92 20.92 -4.37
C LYS A 222 14.49 22.20 -3.66
N ALA A 223 13.79 22.06 -2.52
CA ALA A 223 13.31 23.21 -1.76
C ALA A 223 14.43 23.93 -1.00
N LYS A 224 15.36 23.17 -0.40
CA LYS A 224 16.46 23.72 0.41
C LYS A 224 17.65 24.22 -0.45
N GLY A 225 17.85 23.62 -1.62
CA GLY A 225 19.07 23.76 -2.41
C GLY A 225 20.21 22.90 -1.84
N ILE A 226 21.32 22.83 -2.59
CA ILE A 226 22.52 22.07 -2.19
C ILE A 226 23.48 23.01 -1.45
N ASP A 227 23.85 22.62 -0.24
CA ASP A 227 24.81 23.31 0.63
C ASP A 227 25.87 22.33 1.21
N ASN A 228 26.82 22.86 2.00
CA ASN A 228 27.88 22.05 2.61
C ASN A 228 27.39 21.02 3.64
N ALA A 229 26.12 21.09 4.07
CA ALA A 229 25.51 20.16 5.00
C ALA A 229 24.59 19.14 4.30
N THR A 230 24.56 19.14 2.96
CA THR A 230 23.68 18.28 2.17
C THR A 230 24.22 16.85 2.12
N LEU A 231 23.45 15.90 2.69
CA LEU A 231 23.76 14.47 2.63
C LEU A 231 23.23 13.87 1.32
N PHE A 232 24.12 13.25 0.53
CA PHE A 232 23.75 12.52 -0.68
C PHE A 232 23.57 11.04 -0.38
N VAL A 233 22.34 10.56 -0.52
CA VAL A 233 22.00 9.14 -0.34
C VAL A 233 21.93 8.45 -1.70
N SER A 234 22.68 7.36 -1.87
CA SER A 234 22.63 6.56 -3.11
C SER A 234 21.33 5.76 -3.18
N TYR A 235 20.63 5.84 -4.31
CA TYR A 235 19.45 5.03 -4.59
C TYR A 235 19.64 4.23 -5.87
N ASP A 236 20.00 2.95 -5.72
CA ASP A 236 20.03 2.03 -6.85
C ASP A 236 18.59 1.66 -7.22
N GLU A 237 18.04 2.39 -8.18
CA GLU A 237 16.83 2.00 -8.88
C GLU A 237 17.18 0.78 -9.74
N THR A 238 16.68 -0.42 -9.39
CA THR A 238 16.31 -1.33 -10.47
C THR A 238 15.23 -0.57 -11.25
N LYS A 239 15.54 -0.10 -12.46
CA LYS A 239 14.71 0.80 -13.29
C LYS A 239 13.20 0.62 -13.01
N PRO A 240 12.43 1.70 -12.76
CA PRO A 240 10.99 1.61 -12.63
C PRO A 240 10.39 0.88 -13.85
N PHE A 241 9.33 0.11 -13.63
CA PHE A 241 8.55 -0.47 -14.72
C PHE A 241 7.97 0.67 -15.56
N ASP A 242 8.62 0.96 -16.68
CA ASP A 242 8.12 1.82 -17.75
C ASP A 242 7.33 0.96 -18.73
N GLN A 243 6.04 1.26 -18.87
CA GLN A 243 5.12 0.55 -19.76
C GLN A 243 5.45 0.72 -21.25
N TYR A 244 6.25 1.73 -21.61
CA TYR A 244 6.65 2.02 -22.99
C TYR A 244 8.02 1.40 -23.34
N ASP A 245 8.95 1.32 -22.39
CA ASP A 245 10.28 0.74 -22.57
C ASP A 245 10.34 -0.77 -22.26
N ASN A 246 9.50 -1.28 -21.37
CA ASN A 246 9.54 -2.67 -20.90
C ASN A 246 8.42 -3.54 -21.52
N TYR A 247 8.31 -3.52 -22.85
CA TYR A 247 7.53 -4.53 -23.54
C TYR A 247 8.20 -5.91 -23.39
N TYR A 248 7.39 -6.96 -23.28
CA TYR A 248 7.89 -8.32 -23.40
C TYR A 248 8.48 -8.48 -24.80
N THR A 249 9.81 -8.42 -24.92
CA THR A 249 10.49 -8.99 -26.08
C THR A 249 10.22 -10.49 -26.03
N ILE A 250 9.24 -10.95 -26.80
CA ILE A 250 9.17 -12.36 -27.18
C ILE A 250 10.55 -12.64 -27.78
N PRO A 251 11.36 -13.55 -27.22
CA PRO A 251 12.66 -13.85 -27.80
C PRO A 251 12.41 -14.36 -29.21
N HIS A 252 12.73 -13.54 -30.22
CA HIS A 252 12.77 -14.02 -31.58
C HIS A 252 13.91 -15.04 -31.63
N LYS A 253 13.49 -16.31 -31.63
CA LYS A 253 14.15 -17.49 -32.18
C LYS A 253 15.47 -17.18 -32.90
N TYR A 254 16.55 -17.08 -32.13
CA TYR A 254 17.91 -17.34 -32.58
C TYR A 254 18.51 -18.36 -31.62
N ILE A 255 18.19 -19.60 -31.95
CA ILE A 255 18.98 -20.77 -31.58
C ILE A 255 20.33 -20.63 -32.30
N ASP A 256 21.39 -21.07 -31.65
CA ASP A 256 22.78 -21.17 -32.11
C ASP A 256 23.64 -19.91 -32.04
N THR A 257 24.37 -19.76 -30.91
CA THR A 257 25.83 -19.46 -30.89
C THR A 257 26.46 -19.33 -29.50
N VAL A 258 25.71 -19.28 -28.40
CA VAL A 258 26.32 -19.01 -27.07
C VAL A 258 26.81 -20.27 -26.32
N LEU A 259 26.62 -21.47 -26.87
CA LEU A 259 27.11 -22.73 -26.29
C LEU A 259 28.58 -23.07 -26.60
N GLN A 260 29.38 -22.13 -27.14
CA GLN A 260 30.81 -22.36 -27.42
C GLN A 260 31.78 -21.64 -26.46
N HIS A 261 31.32 -21.10 -25.33
CA HIS A 261 32.21 -20.50 -24.32
C HIS A 261 32.25 -21.26 -22.99
N TYR A 262 31.67 -22.47 -22.92
CA TYR A 262 31.74 -23.36 -21.75
C TYR A 262 31.89 -24.84 -22.13
N LEU A 263 32.75 -25.12 -23.11
CA LEU A 263 33.44 -26.40 -23.30
C LEU A 263 34.90 -26.10 -23.62
#